data_AF-A0A9N7KTV4-F1
#
_entry.id   AF-A0A9N7KTV4-F1
#
_cell.length_a   1.000
_cell.length_b   1.000
_cell.length_c   1.000
_cell.angle_alpha   90.00
_cell.angle_beta   90.00
_cell.angle_gamma   90.00
#
_symmetry.space_group_name_H-M   'P 1'
#
loop_
_entity.id
_entity.type
_entity.pdbx_description
1 polymer ?
#
loop_
_entity_poly.entity_id
_entity_poly.type
_entity_poly.pdbx_seq_one_letter_code
_entity_poly.pdbx_strand_id
1 'polypeptide(L)'
;MRLRQPRIGTRKLQRVLQVPLEKADIRVGRDRLFDVLRAARLLVKPHRAYHKTTNSHHRFRRHPNLLKDGPQKVVPTAAEQVWVADITYRTPSQRSPPVWG
;
A
#
# COMPACT_ATOMS: atom_id res chain seq x y z
N MET A 1 -13.39 -19.07 -14.58
CA MET A 1 -11.92 -18.83 -14.70
C MET A 1 -11.36 -17.92 -13.60
N ARG A 2 -11.97 -16.78 -13.26
CA ARG A 2 -11.54 -15.94 -12.11
C ARG A 2 -11.68 -16.61 -10.74
N LEU A 3 -12.69 -17.47 -10.55
CA LEU A 3 -12.82 -18.33 -9.36
C LEU A 3 -11.63 -19.29 -9.18
N ARG A 4 -10.94 -19.67 -10.27
CA ARG A 4 -9.76 -20.55 -10.24
C ARG A 4 -8.43 -19.78 -10.22
N GLN A 5 -8.39 -18.55 -10.75
CA GLN A 5 -7.18 -17.70 -10.80
C GLN A 5 -7.53 -16.22 -10.50
N PRO A 6 -7.65 -15.84 -9.22
CA PRO A 6 -8.21 -14.53 -8.82
C PRO A 6 -7.27 -13.34 -9.06
N ARG A 7 -5.98 -13.57 -9.34
CA ARG A 7 -4.96 -12.50 -9.47
C ARG A 7 -4.51 -12.20 -10.90
N ILE A 8 -5.10 -12.84 -11.91
CA ILE A 8 -4.78 -12.52 -13.30
C ILE A 8 -5.27 -11.09 -13.63
N GLY A 9 -4.32 -10.24 -14.03
CA GLY A 9 -4.63 -8.91 -14.54
C GLY A 9 -5.48 -8.98 -15.81
N THR A 10 -6.39 -8.01 -15.99
CA THR A 10 -7.38 -7.99 -17.08
C THR A 10 -6.77 -8.15 -18.47
N ARG A 11 -5.55 -7.64 -18.72
CA ARG A 11 -4.84 -7.83 -20.00
C ARG A 11 -4.48 -9.30 -20.28
N LYS A 12 -3.99 -10.01 -19.26
CA LYS A 12 -3.68 -11.44 -19.39
C LYS A 12 -4.97 -12.25 -19.51
N LEU A 13 -6.02 -11.85 -18.78
CA LEU A 13 -7.35 -12.46 -18.92
C LEU A 13 -7.89 -12.32 -20.34
N GLN A 14 -7.77 -11.15 -20.96
CA GLN A 14 -8.21 -10.91 -22.34
C GLN A 14 -7.57 -11.89 -23.31
N ARG A 15 -6.24 -12.07 -23.25
CA ARG A 15 -5.51 -13.01 -24.12
C ARG A 15 -5.97 -14.45 -23.92
N VAL A 16 -6.24 -14.86 -22.68
CA VAL A 16 -6.73 -16.21 -22.37
C VAL A 16 -8.18 -16.42 -22.82
N LEU A 17 -9.00 -15.37 -22.75
CA LEU A 17 -10.40 -15.42 -23.18
C LEU A 17 -10.57 -15.23 -24.69
N GLN A 18 -9.54 -14.81 -25.41
CA GLN A 18 -9.64 -14.53 -26.84
C GLN A 18 -10.17 -15.74 -27.64
N VAL A 19 -9.50 -16.89 -27.53
CA VAL A 19 -9.91 -18.13 -28.23
C VAL A 19 -11.34 -18.58 -27.89
N PRO A 20 -11.77 -18.68 -26.61
CA PRO A 20 -13.15 -19.07 -26.29
C PRO A 20 -14.19 -18.02 -26.67
N LEU A 21 -13.84 -16.73 -26.67
CA LEU A 21 -14.75 -15.66 -27.12
C LEU A 21 -14.93 -15.66 -28.64
N GLU A 22 -13.86 -15.88 -29.40
CA GLU A 22 -13.91 -16.04 -30.87
C GLU A 22 -14.77 -17.25 -31.26
N LYS A 23 -14.64 -18.39 -30.56
CA LYS A 23 -15.50 -19.57 -30.77
C LYS A 23 -16.99 -19.31 -30.49
N ALA A 24 -17.30 -18.32 -29.65
CA ALA A 24 -18.66 -17.93 -29.32
C ALA A 24 -19.17 -16.76 -30.18
N ASP A 25 -18.39 -16.31 -31.18
CA ASP A 25 -18.62 -15.11 -32.00
C ASP A 25 -18.79 -13.81 -31.17
N ILE A 26 -18.15 -13.75 -30.00
CA ILE A 26 -18.21 -12.62 -29.09
C ILE A 26 -16.95 -11.76 -29.28
N ARG A 27 -17.11 -10.56 -29.86
CA ARG A 27 -16.04 -9.57 -29.97
C ARG A 27 -16.02 -8.65 -28.74
N VAL A 28 -15.03 -8.83 -27.86
CA VAL A 28 -14.84 -7.98 -26.68
C VAL A 28 -13.42 -7.41 -26.67
N GLY A 29 -13.32 -6.10 -26.86
CA GLY A 29 -12.07 -5.35 -26.71
C GLY A 29 -11.67 -5.17 -25.25
N ARG A 30 -10.45 -4.65 -25.04
CA ARG A 30 -9.85 -4.45 -23.71
C ARG A 30 -10.75 -3.62 -22.80
N ASP A 31 -11.20 -2.46 -23.28
CA ASP A 31 -11.91 -1.49 -22.45
C ASP A 31 -13.32 -2.00 -22.09
N ARG A 32 -14.01 -2.59 -23.06
CA ARG A 32 -15.29 -3.29 -22.82
C ARG A 32 -15.14 -4.45 -21.84
N LEU A 33 -14.03 -5.19 -21.87
CA LEU A 33 -13.73 -6.22 -20.87
C LEU A 33 -13.53 -5.59 -19.48
N PHE A 34 -12.82 -4.46 -19.37
CA PHE A 34 -12.71 -3.75 -18.09
C PHE A 34 -14.07 -3.31 -17.56
N ASP A 35 -14.96 -2.82 -18.41
CA ASP A 35 -16.30 -2.36 -18.01
C ASP A 35 -17.16 -3.51 -17.51
N VAL A 36 -17.21 -4.65 -18.24
CA VAL A 36 -17.92 -5.86 -17.81
C VAL A 36 -17.39 -6.35 -16.46
N LEU A 37 -16.07 -6.40 -16.29
CA LEU A 37 -15.46 -6.86 -15.05
C LEU A 37 -15.65 -5.88 -13.90
N ARG A 38 -15.78 -4.57 -14.18
CA ARG A 38 -16.10 -3.54 -13.19
C ARG A 38 -17.55 -3.68 -12.72
N ALA A 39 -18.50 -3.81 -13.65
CA ALA A 39 -19.91 -4.01 -13.36
C ALA A 39 -20.14 -5.30 -12.54
N ALA A 40 -19.42 -6.38 -12.87
CA ALA A 40 -19.47 -7.64 -12.14
C ALA A 40 -18.64 -7.66 -10.83
N ARG A 41 -18.01 -6.54 -10.43
CA ARG A 41 -17.11 -6.45 -9.25
C ARG A 41 -15.96 -7.46 -9.24
N LEU A 42 -15.49 -7.86 -10.42
CA LEU A 42 -14.47 -8.88 -10.57
C LEU A 42 -13.04 -8.30 -10.66
N LEU A 43 -12.87 -6.98 -10.86
CA LEU A 43 -11.54 -6.37 -11.00
C LEU A 43 -10.64 -6.73 -9.81
N VAL A 44 -9.36 -7.05 -10.10
CA VAL A 44 -8.37 -7.35 -9.07
C VAL A 44 -8.17 -6.09 -8.23
N LYS A 45 -8.53 -6.17 -6.95
CA LYS A 45 -8.33 -5.06 -6.02
C LYS A 45 -6.84 -4.93 -5.70
N PRO A 46 -6.24 -3.73 -5.81
CA PRO A 46 -4.90 -3.52 -5.31
C PRO A 46 -4.90 -3.80 -3.80
N HIS A 47 -3.92 -4.58 -3.35
CA HIS A 47 -3.72 -4.78 -1.92
C HIS A 47 -3.23 -3.45 -1.32
N ARG A 48 -3.91 -2.95 -0.29
CA ARG A 48 -3.43 -1.77 0.43
C ARG A 48 -2.09 -2.11 1.06
N ALA A 49 -1.03 -1.43 0.64
CA ALA A 49 0.25 -1.50 1.34
C ALA A 49 0.16 -0.60 2.57
N TYR A 50 0.31 -1.18 3.76
CA TYR A 50 0.48 -0.40 4.98
C TYR A 50 1.99 -0.21 5.20
N HIS A 51 2.45 1.04 5.19
CA HIS A 51 3.80 1.34 5.64
C HIS A 51 3.78 1.40 7.17
N LYS A 52 4.56 0.51 7.82
CA LYS A 52 4.87 0.65 9.24
C LYS A 52 5.80 1.84 9.39
N THR A 53 5.30 2.94 9.92
CA THR A 53 6.07 4.18 10.15
C THR A 53 6.90 4.12 11.43
N THR A 54 6.50 3.30 12.40
CA THR A 54 7.20 3.13 13.67
C THR A 54 8.00 1.84 13.71
N ASN A 55 9.31 1.93 13.98
CA ASN A 55 10.16 0.78 14.26
C ASN A 55 10.41 0.65 15.77
N SER A 56 9.45 0.10 16.51
CA SER A 56 9.62 -0.14 17.96
C SER A 56 10.68 -1.19 18.31
N HIS A 57 11.12 -1.99 17.34
CA HIS A 57 12.13 -3.05 17.48
C HIS A 57 13.46 -2.65 16.82
N HIS A 58 13.87 -1.40 16.95
CA HIS A 58 15.17 -0.95 16.47
C HIS A 58 16.28 -1.26 17.49
N ARG A 59 17.52 -1.36 17.01
CA ARG A 59 18.72 -1.57 17.85
C ARG A 59 19.18 -0.35 18.66
N PHE A 60 18.66 0.84 18.35
CA PHE A 60 19.08 2.06 19.03
C PHE A 60 18.59 2.13 20.47
N ARG A 61 19.35 2.81 21.32
CA ARG A 61 18.96 3.08 22.71
C ARG A 61 17.67 3.88 22.73
N ARG A 62 16.71 3.43 23.55
CA ARG A 62 15.46 4.15 23.81
C ARG A 62 15.59 4.83 25.17
N HIS A 63 15.23 6.11 25.23
CA HIS A 63 15.08 6.80 26.50
C HIS A 63 13.74 6.39 27.13
N PRO A 64 13.68 6.17 28.45
CA PRO A 64 12.44 5.85 29.13
C PRO A 64 11.45 7.01 28.93
N ASN A 65 10.20 6.68 28.64
CA ASN A 65 9.14 7.67 28.61
C ASN A 65 8.75 7.98 30.06
N LEU A 66 9.25 9.11 30.57
CA LEU A 66 9.04 9.56 31.94
C LEU A 66 7.59 10.00 32.23
N LEU A 67 6.72 10.11 31.24
CA LEU A 67 5.29 10.40 31.45
C LEU A 67 4.48 9.14 31.77
N LYS A 68 5.04 7.94 31.55
CA LYS A 68 4.35 6.68 31.83
C LYS A 68 4.31 6.40 33.34
N ASP A 69 3.26 5.72 33.76
CA ASP A 69 3.15 5.25 35.14
C ASP A 69 4.31 4.34 35.52
N GLY A 70 4.94 4.64 36.67
CA GLY A 70 6.09 3.92 37.18
C GLY A 70 6.90 4.74 38.18
N PRO A 71 8.00 4.17 38.72
CA PRO A 71 8.80 4.81 39.77
C PRO A 71 9.45 6.13 39.36
N GLN A 72 9.64 6.36 38.05
CA GLN A 72 10.29 7.55 37.50
C GLN A 72 9.29 8.50 36.82
N LYS A 73 7.99 8.38 37.11
CA LYS A 73 6.96 9.21 36.49
C LYS A 73 7.16 10.68 36.85
N VAL A 74 7.23 11.53 35.83
CA VAL A 74 7.22 12.99 35.95
C VAL A 74 5.82 13.49 35.68
N VAL A 75 5.33 14.39 36.56
CA VAL A 75 4.08 15.12 36.38
C VAL A 75 4.42 16.57 36.12
N PRO A 76 4.28 17.08 34.88
CA PRO A 76 4.50 18.50 34.61
C PRO A 76 3.43 19.34 35.33
N THR A 77 3.88 20.38 36.03
CA THR A 77 3.06 21.35 36.76
C THR A 77 2.98 22.70 36.06
N ALA A 78 3.83 22.94 35.06
CA ALA A 78 3.88 24.17 34.27
C ALA A 78 4.29 23.88 32.82
N ALA A 79 4.19 24.90 31.96
CA ALA A 79 4.67 24.84 30.59
C ALA A 79 6.20 24.61 30.51
N GLU A 80 6.68 24.14 29.35
CA GLU A 80 8.11 23.94 29.04
C GLU A 80 8.86 22.84 29.84
N GLN A 81 8.17 22.08 30.69
CA GLN A 81 8.81 21.03 31.51
C GLN A 81 8.97 19.68 30.80
N VAL A 82 8.29 19.48 29.67
CA VAL A 82 8.27 18.20 28.94
C VAL A 82 8.28 18.48 27.44
N TRP A 83 9.17 17.79 26.73
CA TRP A 83 9.34 17.92 25.29
C TRP A 83 9.09 16.57 24.63
N VAL A 84 8.25 16.57 23.59
CA VAL A 84 7.97 15.38 22.78
C VAL A 84 8.42 15.66 21.36
N ALA A 85 9.24 14.76 20.80
CA ALA A 85 9.72 14.85 19.43
C ALA A 85 9.35 13.56 18.68
N ASP A 86 8.83 13.72 17.45
CA ASP A 86 8.66 12.63 16.49
C ASP A 86 9.69 12.79 15.36
N ILE A 87 10.48 11.75 15.11
CA ILE A 87 11.56 11.78 14.13
C ILE A 87 11.21 10.81 13.01
N THR A 88 11.03 11.33 11.80
CA THR A 88 10.79 10.52 10.60
C THR A 88 12.07 10.45 9.76
N TYR A 89 12.59 9.24 9.58
CA TYR A 89 13.67 8.97 8.63
C TYR A 89 13.09 8.80 7.23
N ARG A 90 13.52 9.65 6.29
CA ARG A 90 13.25 9.46 4.86
C ARG A 90 14.53 8.96 4.20
N THR A 91 14.43 7.86 3.47
CA THR A 91 15.49 7.49 2.52
C THR A 91 15.51 8.53 1.39
N PRO A 92 16.70 8.92 0.88
CA PRO A 92 16.78 9.66 -0.36
C PRO A 92 16.04 8.86 -1.42
N SER A 93 14.96 9.42 -1.98
CA SER A 93 14.28 8.81 -3.11
C SER A 93 15.32 8.53 -4.19
N GLN A 94 15.31 7.33 -4.77
CA GLN A 94 16.10 7.05 -5.96
C GLN A 94 15.93 8.22 -6.93
N ARG A 95 17.05 8.87 -7.27
CA ARG A 95 17.09 10.08 -8.10
C ARG A 95 16.11 9.91 -9.27
N SER A 96 15.17 10.83 -9.42
CA SER A 96 14.48 10.97 -10.70
C SER A 96 15.56 11.07 -11.79
N PRO A 97 15.48 10.29 -12.88
CA PRO A 97 16.44 10.42 -13.95
C PRO A 97 16.42 11.87 -14.45
N PRO A 98 17.58 12.45 -14.83
CA PRO A 98 17.63 13.83 -15.30
C PRO A 98 16.72 13.97 -16.51
N VAL A 99 15.86 14.99 -16.48
CA VAL A 99 15.07 15.41 -17.64
C VAL A 99 16.03 16.20 -18.51
N TRP A 100 16.53 15.57 -19.57
CA TRP A 100 17.13 16.34 -20.67
C TRP A 100 15.97 16.98 -21.43
N GLY A 101 16.00 18.31 -21.48
CA GLY A 101 15.09 19.12 -22.30
C GLY A 101 15.37 18.97 -23.78
#